data_AF-A0A5N6H8W4-F1
#
_entry.id   AF-A0A5N6H8W4-F1
#
_cell.length_a   1.000
_cell.length_b   1.000
_cell.length_c   1.000
_cell.angle_alpha   90.00
_cell.angle_beta   90.00
_cell.angle_gamma   90.00
#
_symmetry.space_group_name_H-M   'P 1'
#
loop_
_entity.id
_entity.type
_entity.pdbx_description
1 polymer ?
#
loop_
_entity_poly.entity_id
_entity_poly.type
_entity_poly.pdbx_seq_one_letter_code
_entity_poly.pdbx_strand_id
1 'polypeptide(L)'
;MVAIDIFHEPSFAEKLSNIPSFCQLTALLAAIAGYATRFGALRTNDGASDTVQLAAKSHRQPAYFIDLAFKYINEALAECDDEMPPLCVIQALILATHCRLTQGVRGKAWRSLGLCVSLIYETNLHLLDSRKVIQTEDPHHWQQDEEKRRAFWAIWEMDVFASTIRRTPTTINWNQMEIWLPVDNTHWFSGHPASSCFMEADINKRWKALQDSGNQSSKAWFLVINSLMKNAQIACDPLGVPAISNQGYHQQMPNSQISTADSAMEARQKLETLANAVRCFTWALPSHLQYRDQYLAFGAPVQGELESQRRQHCSIYNIFVMTQLTRLMIYRYDAFRSQNRPTETSGRHPSGDSAGRNTFGLLETENEARRQYYEAADRILGIVNRSCEDHVQHINPFLPSTIWLASAVQLVRKHFARAQSNRDLVKSRFDVLYLTYKRCVQFWDIQTALQKNLELIEEQLDARNKKLEVRACPTSHEASNQTSEDTDMINQSASDQDGHNVERGLNFDRTARQASQYIPETPSVPLTSSTPIDVRLDITAQNHAQKHPYVADSLAMLDYMTPPQLSRNQVPEEYMVPPNSHFLDTIYQLDQALDWPTFDFPGGIYDLLSG
;
A
#
# COMPACT_ATOMS: atom_id res chain seq x y z
N MET A 1 10.24 -15.47 -8.44
CA MET A 1 8.92 -14.82 -8.18
C MET A 1 8.62 -13.86 -9.33
N VAL A 2 7.47 -13.14 -9.34
CA VAL A 2 7.16 -12.16 -10.41
C VAL A 2 7.04 -10.72 -9.89
N ALA A 3 6.48 -10.52 -8.69
CA ALA A 3 6.34 -9.18 -8.09
C ALA A 3 7.58 -8.70 -7.30
N ILE A 4 8.24 -9.64 -6.61
CA ILE A 4 9.45 -9.42 -5.83
C ILE A 4 10.59 -10.17 -6.51
N ASP A 5 11.71 -9.51 -6.77
CA ASP A 5 12.86 -10.08 -7.49
C ASP A 5 14.16 -9.70 -6.78
N ILE A 6 14.31 -10.24 -5.57
CA ILE A 6 15.37 -9.90 -4.59
C ILE A 6 16.42 -11.00 -4.41
N PHE A 7 16.34 -12.08 -5.20
CA PHE A 7 17.25 -13.23 -5.12
C PHE A 7 17.96 -13.46 -6.45
N HIS A 8 19.27 -13.64 -6.41
CA HIS A 8 20.03 -13.99 -7.60
C HIS A 8 19.79 -15.47 -7.97
N GLU A 9 18.77 -15.73 -8.80
CA GLU A 9 18.29 -17.07 -9.19
C GLU A 9 19.40 -18.07 -9.56
N PRO A 10 20.43 -17.72 -10.36
CA PRO A 10 21.50 -18.67 -10.73
C PRO A 10 22.38 -19.16 -9.57
N SER A 11 22.63 -18.34 -8.54
CA SER A 11 23.45 -18.74 -7.36
C SER A 11 22.64 -18.92 -6.07
N PHE A 12 21.31 -18.87 -6.16
CA PHE A 12 20.43 -18.98 -5.01
C PHE A 12 20.58 -20.31 -4.26
N ALA A 13 20.73 -21.43 -4.98
CA ALA A 13 20.87 -22.75 -4.37
C ALA A 13 22.18 -22.90 -3.55
N GLU A 14 23.28 -22.37 -4.09
CA GLU A 14 24.59 -22.36 -3.42
C GLU A 14 24.58 -21.44 -2.19
N LYS A 15 24.03 -20.22 -2.34
CA LYS A 15 23.83 -19.29 -1.23
C LYS A 15 23.01 -19.92 -0.11
N LEU A 16 21.94 -20.64 -0.44
CA LEU A 16 21.08 -21.33 0.51
C LEU A 16 21.82 -22.44 1.28
N SER A 17 22.66 -23.25 0.61
CA SER A 17 23.49 -24.26 1.28
C SER A 17 24.59 -23.67 2.17
N ASN A 18 24.99 -22.43 1.93
CA ASN A 18 26.05 -21.74 2.67
C ASN A 18 25.55 -20.95 3.89
N ILE A 19 24.25 -20.98 4.24
CA ILE A 19 23.71 -20.34 5.44
C ILE A 19 23.95 -21.27 6.66
N PRO A 20 24.77 -20.88 7.66
CA PRO A 20 25.13 -21.76 8.77
C PRO A 20 24.12 -21.73 9.93
N SER A 21 23.45 -20.60 10.18
CA SER A 21 22.46 -20.50 11.27
C SER A 21 21.15 -21.16 10.85
N PHE A 22 20.68 -22.06 11.72
CA PHE A 22 19.38 -22.71 11.59
C PHE A 22 18.22 -21.67 11.59
N CYS A 23 18.32 -20.63 12.41
CA CYS A 23 17.30 -19.58 12.49
C CYS A 23 17.26 -18.75 11.20
N GLN A 24 18.42 -18.34 10.66
CA GLN A 24 18.51 -17.61 9.39
C GLN A 24 17.95 -18.43 8.21
N LEU A 25 18.33 -19.72 8.12
CA LEU A 25 17.86 -20.61 7.06
C LEU A 25 16.35 -20.88 7.16
N THR A 26 15.86 -21.15 8.38
CA THR A 26 14.43 -21.44 8.62
C THR A 26 13.57 -20.19 8.40
N ALA A 27 14.03 -19.01 8.80
CA ALA A 27 13.39 -17.72 8.51
C ALA A 27 13.19 -17.52 7.00
N LEU A 28 14.24 -17.69 6.21
CA LEU A 28 14.20 -17.52 4.77
C LEU A 28 13.30 -18.54 4.08
N LEU A 29 13.44 -19.83 4.41
CA LEU A 29 12.62 -20.89 3.83
C LEU A 29 11.14 -20.76 4.20
N ALA A 30 10.83 -20.39 5.45
CA ALA A 30 9.46 -20.13 5.87
C ALA A 30 8.86 -18.91 5.15
N ALA A 31 9.63 -17.83 4.95
CA ALA A 31 9.14 -16.66 4.21
C ALA A 31 8.87 -16.98 2.73
N ILE A 32 9.74 -17.75 2.10
CA ILE A 32 9.55 -18.25 0.72
C ILE A 32 8.33 -19.17 0.65
N ALA A 33 8.16 -20.11 1.57
CA ALA A 33 7.01 -21.00 1.64
C ALA A 33 5.69 -20.25 1.85
N GLY A 34 5.68 -19.22 2.71
CA GLY A 34 4.50 -18.38 2.97
C GLY A 34 4.03 -17.60 1.74
N TYR A 35 4.92 -17.25 0.82
CA TYR A 35 4.54 -16.70 -0.47
C TYR A 35 4.18 -17.81 -1.48
N ALA A 36 4.99 -18.86 -1.59
CA ALA A 36 4.89 -19.89 -2.62
C ALA A 36 3.67 -20.83 -2.46
N THR A 37 3.21 -21.08 -1.23
CA THR A 37 2.05 -21.94 -0.93
C THR A 37 0.77 -21.51 -1.66
N ARG A 38 0.59 -20.21 -1.90
CA ARG A 38 -0.53 -19.65 -2.68
C ARG A 38 -0.62 -20.21 -4.09
N PHE A 39 0.51 -20.56 -4.69
CA PHE A 39 0.61 -21.14 -6.04
C PHE A 39 0.54 -22.68 -6.05
N GLY A 40 0.77 -23.33 -4.90
CA GLY A 40 0.76 -24.78 -4.77
C GLY A 40 -0.64 -25.41 -4.68
N ALA A 41 -1.65 -24.64 -4.26
CA ALA A 41 -3.02 -25.11 -4.04
C ALA A 41 -3.73 -25.63 -5.30
N LEU A 42 -3.25 -25.27 -6.50
CA LEU A 42 -3.88 -25.60 -7.78
C LEU A 42 -3.58 -27.01 -8.31
N ARG A 43 -2.65 -27.77 -7.69
CA ARG A 43 -2.20 -29.07 -8.23
C ARG A 43 -2.76 -30.31 -7.54
N THR A 44 -3.51 -30.18 -6.44
CA THR A 44 -4.05 -31.33 -5.69
C THR A 44 -5.51 -31.62 -5.99
N ASN A 45 -5.79 -32.07 -7.22
CA ASN A 45 -7.01 -32.79 -7.57
C ASN A 45 -6.74 -34.30 -7.52
N ASP A 46 -6.39 -34.82 -6.34
CA ASP A 46 -6.16 -36.26 -6.16
C ASP A 46 -6.78 -36.76 -4.84
N GLY A 47 -7.46 -37.90 -4.92
CA GLY A 47 -8.51 -38.32 -3.98
C GLY A 47 -8.02 -38.92 -2.66
N ALA A 48 -7.31 -38.14 -1.83
CA ALA A 48 -6.89 -38.55 -0.48
C ALA A 48 -7.91 -38.16 0.62
N SER A 49 -8.06 -38.99 1.65
CA SER A 49 -9.07 -38.89 2.72
C SER A 49 -9.14 -37.55 3.48
N ASP A 50 -10.36 -37.12 3.83
CA ASP A 50 -10.70 -35.79 4.36
C ASP A 50 -9.97 -35.39 5.65
N THR A 51 -9.69 -36.32 6.56
CA THR A 51 -9.07 -36.00 7.87
C THR A 51 -7.59 -35.64 7.73
N VAL A 52 -6.85 -36.35 6.87
CA VAL A 52 -5.46 -36.00 6.53
C VAL A 52 -5.41 -34.72 5.70
N GLN A 53 -6.39 -34.53 4.79
CA GLN A 53 -6.52 -33.26 4.08
C GLN A 53 -6.74 -32.07 5.03
N LEU A 54 -7.53 -32.21 6.11
CA LEU A 54 -7.81 -31.08 7.00
C LEU A 54 -6.55 -30.58 7.73
N ALA A 55 -5.76 -31.49 8.30
CA ALA A 55 -4.47 -31.16 8.90
C ALA A 55 -3.46 -30.64 7.86
N ALA A 56 -3.43 -31.24 6.67
CA ALA A 56 -2.56 -30.82 5.56
C ALA A 56 -3.04 -29.55 4.82
N LYS A 57 -4.26 -29.06 5.11
CA LYS A 57 -4.80 -27.75 4.70
C LYS A 57 -4.37 -26.68 5.71
N SER A 58 -4.44 -26.94 7.02
CA SER A 58 -3.93 -26.02 8.05
C SER A 58 -2.43 -25.75 7.91
N HIS A 59 -1.61 -26.78 7.68
CA HIS A 59 -0.15 -26.64 7.46
C HIS A 59 0.21 -26.10 6.06
N ARG A 60 -0.77 -25.84 5.17
CA ARG A 60 -0.55 -25.20 3.86
C ARG A 60 -1.04 -23.75 3.81
N GLN A 61 -1.54 -23.21 4.92
CA GLN A 61 -1.97 -21.81 4.97
C GLN A 61 -0.75 -20.88 4.89
N PRO A 62 -0.76 -19.88 3.99
CA PRO A 62 0.29 -18.85 3.94
C PRO A 62 0.59 -18.23 5.31
N ALA A 63 -0.44 -17.97 6.12
CA ALA A 63 -0.33 -17.38 7.44
C ALA A 63 0.59 -18.18 8.38
N TYR A 64 0.51 -19.51 8.40
CA TYR A 64 1.36 -20.38 9.24
C TYR A 64 2.83 -20.16 8.95
N PHE A 65 3.22 -20.22 7.67
CA PHE A 65 4.61 -20.02 7.26
C PHE A 65 5.10 -18.58 7.45
N ILE A 66 4.22 -17.58 7.30
CA ILE A 66 4.58 -16.18 7.55
C ILE A 66 4.81 -15.93 9.04
N ASP A 67 3.97 -16.45 9.93
CA ASP A 67 4.18 -16.32 11.38
C ASP A 67 5.39 -17.14 11.86
N LEU A 68 5.66 -18.31 11.26
CA LEU A 68 6.89 -19.08 11.45
C LEU A 68 8.13 -18.31 11.00
N ALA A 69 8.06 -17.63 9.84
CA ALA A 69 9.12 -16.77 9.36
C ALA A 69 9.40 -15.63 10.35
N PHE A 70 8.36 -14.91 10.81
CA PHE A 70 8.54 -13.83 11.79
C PHE A 70 9.10 -14.30 13.13
N LYS A 71 8.78 -15.53 13.58
CA LYS A 71 9.42 -16.13 14.75
C LYS A 71 10.93 -16.26 14.53
N TYR A 72 11.35 -16.96 13.47
CA TYR A 72 12.77 -17.21 13.20
C TYR A 72 13.54 -15.97 12.74
N ILE A 73 12.90 -14.97 12.15
CA ILE A 73 13.51 -13.65 11.89
C ILE A 73 13.88 -12.98 13.22
N ASN A 74 12.97 -12.95 14.19
CA ASN A 74 13.27 -12.33 15.49
C ASN A 74 14.36 -13.10 16.25
N GLU A 75 14.36 -14.44 16.17
CA GLU A 75 15.43 -15.28 16.75
C GLU A 75 16.78 -15.03 16.04
N ALA A 76 16.79 -14.97 14.69
CA ALA A 76 18.01 -14.68 13.92
C ALA A 76 18.55 -13.25 14.12
N LEU A 77 17.68 -12.25 14.36
CA LEU A 77 18.11 -10.90 14.72
C LEU A 77 18.68 -10.86 16.15
N ALA A 78 18.11 -11.62 17.09
CA ALA A 78 18.66 -11.75 18.44
C ALA A 78 20.01 -12.51 18.46
N GLU A 79 20.24 -13.44 17.52
CA GLU A 79 21.55 -14.10 17.31
C GLU A 79 22.64 -13.15 16.79
N CYS A 80 22.28 -12.00 16.21
CA CYS A 80 23.26 -11.03 15.69
C CYS A 80 23.81 -10.07 16.76
N ASP A 81 23.09 -9.86 17.87
CA ASP A 81 23.48 -8.95 18.96
C ASP A 81 23.81 -7.52 18.43
N ASP A 82 25.06 -7.05 18.55
CA ASP A 82 25.52 -5.76 18.01
C ASP A 82 25.98 -5.82 16.52
N GLU A 83 26.06 -7.02 15.91
CA GLU A 83 26.53 -7.20 14.52
C GLU A 83 25.42 -6.99 13.48
N MET A 84 25.80 -6.45 12.31
CA MET A 84 24.86 -6.16 11.22
C MET A 84 24.21 -7.45 10.68
N PRO A 85 22.87 -7.54 10.61
CA PRO A 85 22.19 -8.76 10.22
C PRO A 85 22.44 -9.11 8.74
N PRO A 86 22.66 -10.40 8.41
CA PRO A 86 23.01 -10.81 7.06
C PRO A 86 21.85 -10.63 6.09
N LEU A 87 22.17 -10.42 4.81
CA LEU A 87 21.20 -10.12 3.75
C LEU A 87 20.06 -11.15 3.65
N CYS A 88 20.32 -12.43 3.97
CA CYS A 88 19.29 -13.48 3.99
C CYS A 88 18.16 -13.23 5.01
N VAL A 89 18.47 -12.65 6.18
CA VAL A 89 17.48 -12.26 7.20
C VAL A 89 16.67 -11.06 6.73
N ILE A 90 17.33 -10.08 6.09
CA ILE A 90 16.66 -8.92 5.48
C ILE A 90 15.74 -9.37 4.36
N GLN A 91 16.19 -10.26 3.47
CA GLN A 91 15.37 -10.86 2.39
C GLN A 91 14.17 -11.63 2.96
N ALA A 92 14.35 -12.42 4.02
CA ALA A 92 13.25 -13.11 4.71
C ALA A 92 12.22 -12.12 5.28
N LEU A 93 12.69 -11.06 5.94
CA LEU A 93 11.85 -9.99 6.49
C LEU A 93 11.11 -9.21 5.39
N ILE A 94 11.74 -8.93 4.24
CA ILE A 94 11.11 -8.31 3.08
C ILE A 94 9.93 -9.16 2.59
N LEU A 95 10.17 -10.46 2.33
CA LEU A 95 9.13 -11.38 1.88
C LEU A 95 7.96 -11.46 2.88
N ALA A 96 8.28 -11.64 4.16
CA ALA A 96 7.27 -11.81 5.20
C ALA A 96 6.44 -10.53 5.42
N THR A 97 7.10 -9.37 5.39
CA THR A 97 6.46 -8.04 5.49
C THR A 97 5.59 -7.75 4.27
N HIS A 98 6.07 -8.03 3.06
CA HIS A 98 5.30 -7.86 1.83
C HIS A 98 4.01 -8.70 1.83
N CYS A 99 4.08 -9.94 2.33
CA CYS A 99 2.88 -10.78 2.50
C CYS A 99 1.88 -10.17 3.49
N ARG A 100 2.34 -9.63 4.63
CA ARG A 100 1.46 -8.93 5.59
C ARG A 100 0.88 -7.62 5.02
N LEU A 101 1.67 -6.85 4.27
CA LEU A 101 1.21 -5.61 3.62
C LEU A 101 0.18 -5.88 2.53
N THR A 102 0.31 -7.00 1.81
CA THR A 102 -0.67 -7.49 0.83
C THR A 102 -2.04 -7.76 1.47
N GLN A 103 -2.06 -8.36 2.67
CA GLN A 103 -3.29 -8.55 3.44
C GLN A 103 -3.85 -7.20 3.94
N GLY A 104 -2.98 -6.26 4.34
CA GLY A 104 -3.35 -4.85 4.55
C GLY A 104 -2.39 -4.08 5.47
N VAL A 105 -2.39 -2.75 5.35
CA VAL A 105 -1.42 -1.86 6.03
C VAL A 105 -1.79 -1.56 7.49
N ARG A 106 -1.96 -2.63 8.27
CA ARG A 106 -2.33 -2.66 9.69
C ARG A 106 -1.12 -2.64 10.62
N GLY A 107 -1.35 -2.47 11.93
CA GLY A 107 -0.30 -2.30 12.93
C GLY A 107 0.83 -3.36 12.92
N LYS A 108 0.53 -4.65 12.71
CA LYS A 108 1.56 -5.70 12.56
C LYS A 108 2.42 -5.47 11.30
N ALA A 109 1.78 -5.29 10.14
CA ALA A 109 2.47 -5.08 8.86
C ALA A 109 3.29 -3.79 8.84
N TRP A 110 2.72 -2.70 9.37
CA TRP A 110 3.38 -1.40 9.48
C TRP A 110 4.61 -1.43 10.41
N ARG A 111 4.53 -2.13 11.56
CA ARG A 111 5.70 -2.31 12.44
C ARG A 111 6.79 -3.19 11.81
N SER A 112 6.42 -4.25 11.09
CA SER A 112 7.39 -5.06 10.33
C SER A 112 8.07 -4.27 9.20
N LEU A 113 7.35 -3.36 8.54
CA LEU A 113 7.94 -2.42 7.59
C LEU A 113 8.88 -1.41 8.27
N GLY A 114 8.50 -0.87 9.44
CA GLY A 114 9.39 -0.03 10.24
C GLY A 114 10.73 -0.74 10.54
N LEU A 115 10.68 -2.02 10.91
CA LEU A 115 11.89 -2.83 11.09
C LEU A 115 12.69 -2.98 9.79
N CYS A 116 12.05 -3.23 8.63
CA CYS A 116 12.75 -3.24 7.34
C CYS A 116 13.52 -1.94 7.07
N VAL A 117 12.92 -0.79 7.40
CA VAL A 117 13.52 0.53 7.20
C VAL A 117 14.66 0.77 8.20
N SER A 118 14.52 0.37 9.47
CA SER A 118 15.63 0.39 10.43
C SER A 118 16.83 -0.41 9.92
N LEU A 119 16.61 -1.64 9.44
CA LEU A 119 17.68 -2.48 8.91
C LEU A 119 18.37 -1.87 7.67
N ILE A 120 17.69 -1.06 6.84
CA ILE A 120 18.34 -0.33 5.73
C ILE A 120 19.36 0.69 6.21
N TYR A 121 19.06 1.40 7.31
CA TYR A 121 19.95 2.41 7.85
C TYR A 121 21.11 1.74 8.60
N GLU A 122 20.80 0.75 9.44
CA GLU A 122 21.77 -0.08 10.15
C GLU A 122 22.77 -0.77 9.20
N THR A 123 22.27 -1.41 8.14
CA THR A 123 23.12 -2.08 7.14
C THR A 123 23.65 -1.16 6.04
N ASN A 124 23.42 0.16 6.15
CA ASN A 124 23.86 1.19 5.21
C ASN A 124 23.47 0.95 3.72
N LEU A 125 22.43 0.16 3.46
CA LEU A 125 21.96 -0.14 2.09
C LEU A 125 21.56 1.12 1.31
N HIS A 126 21.10 2.16 2.01
CA HIS A 126 20.77 3.46 1.42
C HIS A 126 21.98 4.23 0.85
N LEU A 127 23.21 3.86 1.21
CA LEU A 127 24.47 4.46 0.77
C LEU A 127 25.34 3.47 -0.04
N LEU A 128 24.77 2.38 -0.54
CA LEU A 128 25.52 1.28 -1.16
C LEU A 128 26.40 1.71 -2.34
N ASP A 129 25.95 2.69 -3.14
CA ASP A 129 26.69 3.21 -4.29
C ASP A 129 27.32 4.59 -3.99
N SER A 130 27.33 5.02 -2.73
CA SER A 130 28.01 6.25 -2.29
C SER A 130 29.50 6.17 -2.59
N ARG A 131 30.05 7.25 -3.16
CA ARG A 131 31.50 7.43 -3.45
C ARG A 131 32.13 6.38 -4.37
N LYS A 132 31.37 5.47 -4.97
CA LYS A 132 31.87 4.52 -5.96
C LYS A 132 32.26 5.26 -7.25
N VAL A 133 33.56 5.36 -7.48
CA VAL A 133 34.09 5.67 -8.82
C VAL A 133 33.82 4.47 -9.72
N ILE A 134 33.45 4.71 -10.98
CA ILE A 134 33.26 3.66 -12.00
C ILE A 134 34.63 3.02 -12.32
N GLN A 135 35.06 2.12 -11.44
CA GLN A 135 36.16 1.20 -11.69
C GLN A 135 35.59 -0.10 -12.29
N THR A 136 36.47 -0.94 -12.83
CA THR A 136 36.12 -2.31 -13.18
C THR A 136 35.85 -3.11 -11.90
N GLU A 137 34.62 -3.02 -11.38
CA GLU A 137 34.16 -3.83 -10.26
C GLU A 137 34.30 -5.32 -10.62
N ASP A 138 34.73 -6.13 -9.64
CA ASP A 138 34.68 -7.59 -9.75
C ASP A 138 33.23 -8.02 -10.08
N PRO A 139 32.99 -8.76 -11.18
CA PRO A 139 31.67 -9.25 -11.56
C PRO A 139 30.89 -9.88 -10.39
N HIS A 140 31.56 -10.66 -9.54
CA HIS A 140 30.92 -11.31 -8.41
C HIS A 140 30.51 -10.32 -7.31
N HIS A 141 31.36 -9.34 -7.00
CA HIS A 141 31.01 -8.26 -6.07
C HIS A 141 29.86 -7.40 -6.61
N TRP A 142 29.88 -7.03 -7.89
CA TRP A 142 28.79 -6.29 -8.54
C TRP A 142 27.46 -7.04 -8.49
N GLN A 143 27.46 -8.37 -8.68
CA GLN A 143 26.24 -9.20 -8.56
C GLN A 143 25.67 -9.22 -7.14
N GLN A 144 26.52 -9.25 -6.11
CA GLN A 144 26.11 -9.17 -4.71
C GLN A 144 25.51 -7.80 -4.37
N ASP A 145 26.12 -6.73 -4.88
CA ASP A 145 25.61 -5.38 -4.67
C ASP A 145 24.31 -5.13 -5.42
N GLU A 146 24.12 -5.69 -6.62
CA GLU A 146 22.82 -5.64 -7.32
C GLU A 146 21.70 -6.36 -6.53
N GLU A 147 22.02 -7.46 -5.83
CA GLU A 147 21.06 -8.12 -4.92
C GLU A 147 20.68 -7.22 -3.73
N LYS A 148 21.66 -6.51 -3.15
CA LYS A 148 21.45 -5.48 -2.12
C LYS A 148 20.62 -4.30 -2.63
N ARG A 149 20.87 -3.79 -3.84
CA ARG A 149 20.06 -2.74 -4.49
C ARG A 149 18.60 -3.18 -4.60
N ARG A 150 18.36 -4.41 -5.04
CA ARG A 150 17.02 -4.98 -5.17
C ARG A 150 16.31 -5.15 -3.82
N ALA A 151 17.02 -5.55 -2.77
CA ALA A 151 16.49 -5.59 -1.41
C ALA A 151 16.07 -4.19 -0.92
N PHE A 152 16.92 -3.17 -1.09
CA PHE A 152 16.59 -1.78 -0.77
C PHE A 152 15.33 -1.30 -1.53
N TRP A 153 15.30 -1.47 -2.85
CA TRP A 153 14.21 -0.97 -3.67
C TRP A 153 12.88 -1.69 -3.43
N ALA A 154 12.92 -2.95 -2.98
CA ALA A 154 11.72 -3.67 -2.52
C ALA A 154 11.14 -3.06 -1.23
N ILE A 155 11.99 -2.64 -0.28
CA ILE A 155 11.53 -1.96 0.95
C ILE A 155 11.03 -0.55 0.63
N TRP A 156 11.71 0.19 -0.25
CA TRP A 156 11.24 1.49 -0.73
C TRP A 156 9.84 1.41 -1.36
N GLU A 157 9.58 0.38 -2.17
CA GLU A 157 8.26 0.16 -2.74
C GLU A 157 7.20 -0.13 -1.67
N MET A 158 7.54 -0.95 -0.66
CA MET A 158 6.66 -1.22 0.48
C MET A 158 6.36 0.05 1.30
N ASP A 159 7.34 0.92 1.52
CA ASP A 159 7.19 2.20 2.24
C ASP A 159 6.34 3.20 1.44
N VAL A 160 6.55 3.31 0.13
CA VAL A 160 5.70 4.13 -0.76
C VAL A 160 4.26 3.61 -0.78
N PHE A 161 4.03 2.30 -0.91
CA PHE A 161 2.69 1.72 -0.86
C PHE A 161 2.01 1.98 0.50
N ALA A 162 2.68 1.61 1.59
CA ALA A 162 2.13 1.68 2.93
C ALA A 162 1.84 3.12 3.39
N SER A 163 2.77 4.06 3.15
CA SER A 163 2.58 5.47 3.45
C SER A 163 1.45 6.11 2.63
N THR A 164 1.28 5.68 1.38
CA THR A 164 0.18 6.13 0.50
C THR A 164 -1.18 5.66 1.02
N ILE A 165 -1.30 4.39 1.41
CA ILE A 165 -2.54 3.84 2.00
C ILE A 165 -2.86 4.50 3.35
N ARG A 166 -1.85 4.79 4.18
CA ARG A 166 -2.03 5.41 5.51
C ARG A 166 -2.10 6.94 5.50
N ARG A 167 -1.90 7.60 4.35
CA ARG A 167 -1.74 9.06 4.21
C ARG A 167 -0.67 9.64 5.16
N THR A 168 0.42 8.91 5.35
CA THR A 168 1.59 9.37 6.12
C THR A 168 2.74 9.77 5.19
N PRO A 169 3.76 10.48 5.70
CA PRO A 169 5.06 10.54 5.06
C PRO A 169 5.67 9.15 4.84
N THR A 170 6.61 9.05 3.90
CA THR A 170 7.52 7.91 3.77
C THR A 170 8.51 7.90 4.94
N THR A 171 8.90 6.71 5.38
CA THR A 171 9.89 6.51 6.43
C THR A 171 11.33 6.60 5.88
N ILE A 172 11.51 6.27 4.59
CA ILE A 172 12.78 6.45 3.89
C ILE A 172 12.95 7.91 3.47
N ASN A 173 14.09 8.51 3.83
CA ASN A 173 14.44 9.87 3.48
C ASN A 173 15.10 9.92 2.09
N TRP A 174 14.41 10.54 1.13
CA TRP A 174 14.88 10.69 -0.25
C TRP A 174 16.28 11.31 -0.35
N ASN A 175 16.59 12.28 0.51
CA ASN A 175 17.83 13.05 0.44
C ASN A 175 19.08 12.26 0.90
N GLN A 176 18.89 11.04 1.42
CA GLN A 176 19.95 10.14 1.89
C GLN A 176 20.09 8.91 0.97
N MET A 177 19.44 8.89 -0.19
CA MET A 177 19.46 7.76 -1.12
C MET A 177 20.61 7.89 -2.13
N GLU A 178 21.77 7.30 -1.80
CA GLU A 178 22.91 7.13 -2.70
C GLU A 178 22.98 5.68 -3.18
N ILE A 179 21.97 5.27 -3.95
CA ILE A 179 21.83 3.91 -4.51
C ILE A 179 21.31 3.94 -5.95
N TRP A 180 21.90 3.13 -6.83
CA TRP A 180 21.47 3.01 -8.22
C TRP A 180 20.16 2.24 -8.36
N LEU A 181 19.40 2.55 -9.42
CA LEU A 181 18.23 1.77 -9.83
C LEU A 181 18.67 0.35 -10.26
N PRO A 182 17.83 -0.69 -10.04
CA PRO A 182 18.17 -2.05 -10.42
C PRO A 182 18.44 -2.17 -11.92
N VAL A 183 19.42 -2.98 -12.31
CA VAL A 183 19.68 -3.29 -13.73
C VAL A 183 18.75 -4.39 -14.24
N ASP A 184 18.88 -4.74 -15.52
CA ASP A 184 18.08 -5.80 -16.11
C ASP A 184 18.51 -7.19 -15.61
N ASN A 185 17.56 -8.12 -15.56
CA ASN A 185 17.80 -9.50 -15.11
C ASN A 185 18.80 -10.25 -16.01
N THR A 186 18.80 -9.97 -17.30
CA THR A 186 19.75 -10.58 -18.25
C THR A 186 21.20 -10.26 -17.88
N HIS A 187 21.50 -9.00 -17.52
CA HIS A 187 22.82 -8.56 -17.06
C HIS A 187 23.17 -9.10 -15.67
N TRP A 188 22.23 -9.02 -14.72
CA TRP A 188 22.46 -9.49 -13.35
C TRP A 188 22.75 -11.00 -13.29
N PHE A 189 21.91 -11.82 -13.92
CA PHE A 189 22.03 -13.28 -13.91
C PHE A 189 23.25 -13.79 -14.68
N SER A 190 23.71 -13.05 -15.68
CA SER A 190 24.92 -13.40 -16.44
C SER A 190 26.21 -12.80 -15.85
N GLY A 191 26.12 -12.00 -14.79
CA GLY A 191 27.27 -11.38 -14.13
C GLY A 191 27.97 -10.30 -14.97
N HIS A 192 27.26 -9.63 -15.87
CA HIS A 192 27.82 -8.56 -16.69
C HIS A 192 27.45 -7.20 -16.10
N PRO A 193 28.42 -6.43 -15.54
CA PRO A 193 28.15 -5.09 -15.04
C PRO A 193 27.53 -4.18 -16.10
N ALA A 194 26.43 -3.53 -15.74
CA ALA A 194 25.65 -2.66 -16.61
C ALA A 194 25.48 -1.27 -15.98
N SER A 195 25.40 -0.23 -16.82
CA SER A 195 25.16 1.13 -16.37
C SER A 195 23.74 1.31 -15.83
N SER A 196 23.62 2.15 -14.80
CA SER A 196 22.36 2.57 -14.21
C SER A 196 22.50 4.01 -13.70
N CYS A 197 21.43 4.56 -13.12
CA CYS A 197 21.43 5.91 -12.54
C CYS A 197 20.81 5.93 -11.14
N PHE A 198 21.07 7.00 -10.40
CA PHE A 198 20.33 7.32 -9.17
C PHE A 198 18.90 7.77 -9.50
N MET A 199 18.00 7.73 -8.51
CA MET A 199 16.65 8.28 -8.65
C MET A 199 16.67 9.80 -8.39
N GLU A 200 16.76 10.57 -9.48
CA GLU A 200 16.82 12.05 -9.47
C GLU A 200 15.75 12.71 -8.58
N ALA A 201 16.14 13.71 -7.80
CA ALA A 201 15.18 14.49 -7.01
C ALA A 201 14.18 15.23 -7.92
N ASP A 202 14.66 15.84 -9.00
CA ASP A 202 13.85 16.54 -10.00
C ASP A 202 12.98 15.57 -10.80
N ILE A 203 11.66 15.77 -10.68
CA ILE A 203 10.59 15.04 -11.35
C ILE A 203 10.83 14.90 -12.85
N ASN A 204 11.32 15.96 -13.50
CA ASN A 204 11.55 15.98 -14.95
C ASN A 204 12.82 15.26 -15.39
N LYS A 205 13.76 15.01 -14.46
CA LYS A 205 15.02 14.32 -14.76
C LYS A 205 14.95 12.81 -14.55
N ARG A 206 14.07 12.29 -13.69
CA ARG A 206 13.99 10.84 -13.35
C ARG A 206 13.91 9.92 -14.58
N TRP A 207 12.94 10.16 -15.47
CA TRP A 207 12.77 9.36 -16.68
C TRP A 207 13.94 9.56 -17.66
N LYS A 208 14.51 10.77 -17.71
CA LYS A 208 15.59 11.13 -18.61
C LYS A 208 16.92 10.49 -18.17
N ALA A 209 17.28 10.58 -16.90
CA ALA A 209 18.48 9.93 -16.35
C ALA A 209 18.44 8.42 -16.56
N LEU A 210 17.27 7.79 -16.40
CA LEU A 210 17.10 6.36 -16.68
C LEU A 210 17.29 6.05 -18.17
N GLN A 211 16.70 6.85 -19.06
CA GLN A 211 16.90 6.72 -20.51
C GLN A 211 18.36 6.94 -20.94
N ASP A 212 18.99 8.02 -20.46
CA ASP A 212 20.37 8.40 -20.76
C ASP A 212 21.38 7.35 -20.23
N SER A 213 21.05 6.63 -19.16
CA SER A 213 21.86 5.51 -18.63
C SER A 213 21.82 4.23 -19.48
N GLY A 214 20.87 4.13 -20.42
CA GLY A 214 20.61 2.95 -21.23
C GLY A 214 19.86 1.81 -20.51
N ASN A 215 19.62 1.91 -19.20
CA ASN A 215 19.04 0.83 -18.40
C ASN A 215 17.60 0.47 -18.86
N GLN A 216 17.43 -0.76 -19.34
CA GLN A 216 16.16 -1.30 -19.84
C GLN A 216 15.31 -1.98 -18.74
N SER A 217 15.82 -2.10 -17.51
CA SER A 217 15.20 -2.88 -16.44
C SER A 217 13.75 -2.49 -16.18
N SER A 218 12.85 -3.44 -16.40
CA SER A 218 11.43 -3.23 -16.11
C SER A 218 11.15 -2.81 -14.67
N LYS A 219 11.99 -3.25 -13.71
CA LYS A 219 11.88 -2.82 -12.31
C LYS A 219 12.27 -1.35 -12.14
N ALA A 220 13.35 -0.88 -12.77
CA ALA A 220 13.74 0.53 -12.73
C ALA A 220 12.67 1.45 -13.33
N TRP A 221 12.12 1.09 -14.50
CA TRP A 221 11.04 1.84 -15.14
C TRP A 221 9.77 1.87 -14.28
N PHE A 222 9.42 0.77 -13.60
CA PHE A 222 8.33 0.73 -12.63
C PHE A 222 8.57 1.63 -11.41
N LEU A 223 9.79 1.63 -10.85
CA LEU A 223 10.15 2.48 -9.70
C LEU A 223 10.05 3.98 -10.06
N VAL A 224 10.47 4.38 -11.26
CA VAL A 224 10.34 5.77 -11.73
C VAL A 224 8.87 6.19 -11.75
N ILE A 225 7.97 5.44 -12.40
CA ILE A 225 6.54 5.83 -12.43
C ILE A 225 5.86 5.75 -11.06
N ASN A 226 6.25 4.81 -10.20
CA ASN A 226 5.78 4.76 -8.80
C ASN A 226 6.22 6.01 -8.01
N SER A 227 7.42 6.53 -8.27
CA SER A 227 7.89 7.78 -7.65
C SER A 227 7.12 9.02 -8.14
N LEU A 228 6.66 9.03 -9.41
CA LEU A 228 5.79 10.06 -9.96
C LEU A 228 4.37 9.96 -9.37
N MET A 229 3.86 8.73 -9.19
CA MET A 229 2.60 8.45 -8.49
C MET A 229 2.60 9.04 -7.07
N LYS A 230 3.66 8.79 -6.28
CA LYS A 230 3.78 9.32 -4.92
C LYS A 230 3.78 10.85 -4.89
N ASN A 231 4.52 11.50 -5.80
CA ASN A 231 4.50 12.96 -5.93
C ASN A 231 3.12 13.50 -6.30
N ALA A 232 2.39 12.83 -7.21
CA ALA A 232 1.01 13.21 -7.54
C ALA A 232 0.05 13.04 -6.35
N GLN A 233 0.19 11.95 -5.58
CA GLN A 233 -0.61 11.75 -4.37
C GLN A 233 -0.39 12.84 -3.33
N ILE A 234 0.86 13.27 -3.11
CA ILE A 234 1.21 14.37 -2.20
C ILE A 234 0.64 15.70 -2.72
N ALA A 235 0.84 16.02 -4.01
CA ALA A 235 0.37 17.28 -4.60
C ALA A 235 -1.16 17.41 -4.66
N CYS A 236 -1.89 16.29 -4.70
CA CYS A 236 -3.36 16.27 -4.67
C CYS A 236 -3.99 16.35 -3.28
N ASP A 237 -3.21 16.22 -2.19
CA ASP A 237 -3.71 16.18 -0.82
C ASP A 237 -3.02 17.26 0.05
N PRO A 238 -3.25 18.56 -0.22
CA PRO A 238 -2.55 19.67 0.45
C PRO A 238 -2.93 19.85 1.94
N LEU A 239 -3.86 19.06 2.46
CA LEU A 239 -4.22 18.98 3.88
C LEU A 239 -3.61 17.73 4.57
N GLY A 240 -2.91 16.87 3.83
CA GLY A 240 -2.03 15.87 4.43
C GLY A 240 -0.97 16.55 5.29
N VAL A 241 -0.52 15.88 6.36
CA VAL A 241 0.44 16.42 7.35
C VAL A 241 1.55 17.17 6.61
N PRO A 242 1.74 18.49 6.85
CA PRO A 242 2.69 19.28 6.09
C PRO A 242 4.05 18.61 6.09
N ALA A 243 4.53 18.26 4.91
CA ALA A 243 5.91 17.83 4.77
C ALA A 243 6.78 18.96 5.30
N ILE A 244 7.62 18.67 6.31
CA ILE A 244 8.63 19.61 6.80
C ILE A 244 9.72 19.67 5.71
N SER A 245 9.39 20.36 4.62
CA SER A 245 10.32 20.63 3.54
C SER A 245 11.32 21.65 4.04
N ASN A 246 12.58 21.23 4.13
CA ASN A 246 13.74 22.03 4.54
C ASN A 246 13.78 23.43 3.89
N GLN A 247 13.19 24.43 4.53
CA GLN A 247 13.73 25.77 4.49
C GLN A 247 14.93 25.77 5.44
N GLY A 248 16.14 25.80 4.87
CA GLY A 248 17.36 25.91 5.67
C GLY A 248 17.31 27.16 6.54
N TYR A 249 17.87 27.06 7.76
CA TYR A 249 17.91 28.04 8.84
C TYR A 249 17.85 29.52 8.41
N HIS A 250 16.64 30.03 8.17
CA HIS A 250 16.34 31.44 8.11
C HIS A 250 15.32 31.76 9.19
N GLN A 251 15.60 32.83 9.92
CA GLN A 251 14.94 33.18 11.17
C GLN A 251 13.42 33.30 11.00
N GLN A 252 12.70 32.81 12.00
CA GLN A 252 11.24 32.93 12.10
C GLN A 252 10.83 34.40 12.04
N MET A 253 10.28 34.83 10.89
CA MET A 253 9.55 36.09 10.77
C MET A 253 8.05 35.78 10.94
N PRO A 254 7.37 36.33 11.95
CA PRO A 254 6.03 35.91 12.34
C PRO A 254 4.93 36.52 11.46
N ASN A 255 5.02 36.42 10.12
CA ASN A 255 4.00 37.01 9.24
C ASN A 255 3.85 36.44 7.80
N SER A 256 4.19 35.18 7.54
CA SER A 256 3.85 34.53 6.25
C SER A 256 2.60 33.65 6.34
N GLN A 257 1.43 34.28 6.41
CA GLN A 257 0.18 33.59 6.02
C GLN A 257 0.22 33.38 4.50
N ILE A 258 0.74 32.23 4.06
CA ILE A 258 0.62 31.81 2.66
C ILE A 258 -0.87 31.67 2.36
N SER A 259 -1.39 32.41 1.37
CA SER A 259 -2.80 32.36 1.03
C SER A 259 -3.17 30.94 0.58
N THR A 260 -4.34 30.45 0.99
CA THR A 260 -4.84 29.14 0.50
C THR A 260 -4.95 29.09 -1.03
N ALA A 261 -5.14 30.25 -1.67
CA ALA A 261 -5.09 30.42 -3.12
C ALA A 261 -3.69 30.15 -3.72
N ASP A 262 -2.62 30.62 -3.07
CA ASP A 262 -1.24 30.48 -3.55
C ASP A 262 -0.80 29.01 -3.49
N SER A 263 -1.09 28.34 -2.37
CA SER A 263 -0.88 26.89 -2.20
C SER A 263 -1.66 26.07 -3.25
N ALA A 264 -2.91 26.46 -3.56
CA ALA A 264 -3.73 25.83 -4.58
C ALA A 264 -3.24 26.08 -6.03
N MET A 265 -2.51 27.17 -6.28
CA MET A 265 -1.84 27.42 -7.57
C MET A 265 -0.53 26.63 -7.68
N GLU A 266 0.26 26.59 -6.62
CA GLU A 266 1.50 25.79 -6.56
C GLU A 266 1.21 24.28 -6.76
N ALA A 267 0.16 23.76 -6.11
CA ALA A 267 -0.31 22.39 -6.32
C ALA A 267 -0.63 22.12 -7.80
N ARG A 268 -1.37 23.01 -8.47
CA ARG A 268 -1.69 22.87 -9.90
C ARG A 268 -0.43 22.85 -10.78
N GLN A 269 0.51 23.76 -10.56
CA GLN A 269 1.75 23.81 -11.34
C GLN A 269 2.58 22.54 -11.15
N LYS A 270 2.63 21.98 -9.93
CA LYS A 270 3.24 20.67 -9.65
C LYS A 270 2.53 19.53 -10.38
N LEU A 271 1.19 19.51 -10.38
CA LEU A 271 0.40 18.49 -11.07
C LEU A 271 0.51 18.56 -12.60
N GLU A 272 0.57 19.75 -13.19
CA GLU A 272 0.84 19.94 -14.62
C GLU A 272 2.27 19.50 -14.98
N THR A 273 3.25 19.83 -14.15
CA THR A 273 4.64 19.36 -14.31
C THR A 273 4.70 17.83 -14.26
N LEU A 274 3.96 17.20 -13.33
CA LEU A 274 3.83 15.74 -13.24
C LEU A 274 3.12 15.14 -14.47
N ALA A 275 2.07 15.77 -15.00
CA ALA A 275 1.38 15.31 -16.20
C ALA A 275 2.32 15.30 -17.41
N ASN A 276 3.12 16.35 -17.57
CA ASN A 276 4.14 16.43 -18.62
C ASN A 276 5.26 15.39 -18.40
N ALA A 277 5.76 15.21 -17.18
CA ALA A 277 6.74 14.19 -16.85
C ALA A 277 6.24 12.76 -17.12
N VAL A 278 4.98 12.44 -16.82
CA VAL A 278 4.34 11.15 -17.12
C VAL A 278 4.18 10.93 -18.63
N ARG A 279 3.87 11.98 -19.39
CA ARG A 279 3.81 11.92 -20.86
C ARG A 279 5.20 11.64 -21.46
N CYS A 280 6.23 12.35 -21.00
CA CYS A 280 7.61 12.10 -21.41
C CYS A 280 8.10 10.70 -21.01
N PHE A 281 7.81 10.25 -19.79
CA PHE A 281 8.05 8.87 -19.33
C PHE A 281 7.41 7.85 -20.29
N THR A 282 6.15 8.05 -20.68
CA THR A 282 5.42 7.12 -21.57
C THR A 282 6.06 7.05 -22.98
N TRP A 283 6.63 8.17 -23.46
CA TRP A 283 7.36 8.21 -24.73
C TRP A 283 8.80 7.66 -24.64
N ALA A 284 9.45 7.82 -23.49
CA ALA A 284 10.80 7.31 -23.24
C ALA A 284 10.83 5.81 -22.89
N LEU A 285 9.71 5.26 -22.42
CA LEU A 285 9.55 3.86 -22.00
C LEU A 285 9.95 2.90 -23.13
N PRO A 286 10.83 1.89 -22.88
CA PRO A 286 11.25 0.92 -23.86
C PRO A 286 10.11 0.21 -24.59
N SER A 287 10.29 -0.02 -25.89
CA SER A 287 9.27 -0.56 -26.79
C SER A 287 8.68 -1.92 -26.36
N HIS A 288 9.45 -2.73 -25.65
CA HIS A 288 9.05 -4.04 -25.12
C HIS A 288 8.31 -3.97 -23.77
N LEU A 289 8.36 -2.82 -23.08
CA LEU A 289 7.61 -2.54 -21.84
C LEU A 289 6.32 -1.76 -22.10
N GLN A 290 6.17 -1.19 -23.30
CA GLN A 290 4.97 -0.46 -23.71
C GLN A 290 3.76 -1.41 -23.85
N TYR A 291 2.68 -1.07 -23.15
CA TYR A 291 1.37 -1.61 -23.45
C TYR A 291 0.77 -0.92 -24.68
N ARG A 292 0.36 -1.72 -25.65
CA ARG A 292 -0.09 -1.39 -27.01
C ARG A 292 -1.45 -2.04 -27.31
N ASP A 293 -2.28 -2.18 -26.27
CA ASP A 293 -3.55 -2.91 -26.31
C ASP A 293 -3.42 -4.40 -26.74
N GLN A 294 -2.24 -5.01 -26.56
CA GLN A 294 -2.01 -6.44 -26.81
C GLN A 294 -2.65 -7.33 -25.72
N TYR A 295 -2.95 -8.58 -26.06
CA TYR A 295 -3.42 -9.56 -25.08
C TYR A 295 -2.25 -10.10 -24.24
N LEU A 296 -2.41 -10.11 -22.92
CA LEU A 296 -1.40 -10.55 -21.94
C LEU A 296 -1.75 -11.95 -21.43
N ALA A 297 -1.08 -12.97 -21.95
CA ALA A 297 -1.36 -14.38 -21.67
C ALA A 297 -0.71 -14.93 -20.37
N PHE A 298 0.27 -14.23 -19.81
CA PHE A 298 1.09 -14.67 -18.66
C PHE A 298 1.62 -16.12 -18.71
N GLY A 299 1.97 -16.59 -19.92
CA GLY A 299 2.38 -17.98 -20.18
C GLY A 299 3.55 -18.46 -19.33
N ALA A 300 3.57 -19.77 -19.06
CA ALA A 300 4.62 -20.40 -18.24
C ALA A 300 6.03 -20.19 -18.84
N PRO A 301 7.09 -20.21 -18.02
CA PRO A 301 8.47 -20.16 -18.53
C PRO A 301 8.73 -21.32 -19.50
N VAL A 302 9.29 -21.01 -20.67
CA VAL A 302 9.81 -22.02 -21.60
C VAL A 302 11.23 -22.39 -21.16
N GLN A 303 11.58 -23.68 -21.21
CA GLN A 303 12.93 -24.12 -20.86
C GLN A 303 13.96 -23.49 -21.81
N GLY A 304 14.94 -22.78 -21.24
CA GLY A 304 16.04 -22.15 -21.97
C GLY A 304 15.91 -20.63 -22.19
N GLU A 305 14.74 -20.04 -21.94
CA GLU A 305 14.58 -18.58 -21.99
C GLU A 305 14.97 -17.93 -20.65
N LEU A 306 15.88 -16.94 -20.69
CA LEU A 306 16.30 -16.17 -19.50
C LEU A 306 15.15 -15.31 -18.92
N GLU A 307 14.25 -14.84 -19.78
CA GLU A 307 13.05 -14.09 -19.39
C GLU A 307 11.79 -14.87 -19.75
N SER A 308 11.09 -15.39 -18.74
CA SER A 308 9.78 -16.00 -18.96
C SER A 308 8.77 -14.97 -19.47
N GLN A 309 7.93 -15.35 -20.45
CA GLN A 309 6.81 -14.53 -20.93
C GLN A 309 5.92 -13.98 -19.79
N ARG A 310 5.74 -14.74 -18.70
CA ARG A 310 5.04 -14.29 -17.47
C ARG A 310 5.67 -13.06 -16.82
N ARG A 311 7.00 -12.99 -16.71
CA ARG A 311 7.72 -11.82 -16.17
C ARG A 311 7.49 -10.60 -17.07
N GLN A 312 7.71 -10.75 -18.38
CA GLN A 312 7.49 -9.67 -19.35
C GLN A 312 6.06 -9.12 -19.31
N HIS A 313 5.03 -10.00 -19.36
CA HIS A 313 3.63 -9.58 -19.30
C HIS A 313 3.27 -8.92 -17.95
N CYS A 314 3.82 -9.40 -16.84
CA CYS A 314 3.65 -8.76 -15.53
C CYS A 314 4.30 -7.37 -15.48
N SER A 315 5.50 -7.20 -16.03
CA SER A 315 6.17 -5.90 -16.11
C SER A 315 5.37 -4.89 -16.94
N ILE A 316 4.89 -5.28 -18.12
CA ILE A 316 4.02 -4.44 -18.96
C ILE A 316 2.75 -4.04 -18.19
N TYR A 317 2.08 -5.01 -17.56
CA TYR A 317 0.86 -4.77 -16.77
C TYR A 317 1.13 -3.80 -15.61
N ASN A 318 2.17 -4.05 -14.81
CA ASN A 318 2.47 -3.29 -13.61
C ASN A 318 2.83 -1.83 -13.95
N ILE A 319 3.67 -1.60 -14.96
CA ILE A 319 4.05 -0.26 -15.42
C ILE A 319 2.81 0.48 -15.95
N PHE A 320 2.00 -0.17 -16.79
CA PHE A 320 0.83 0.47 -17.38
C PHE A 320 -0.24 0.83 -16.33
N VAL A 321 -0.55 -0.08 -15.40
CA VAL A 321 -1.52 0.17 -14.33
C VAL A 321 -1.01 1.24 -13.35
N MET A 322 0.28 1.25 -13.01
CA MET A 322 0.89 2.33 -12.21
C MET A 322 0.86 3.68 -12.95
N THR A 323 1.04 3.68 -14.28
CA THR A 323 0.88 4.89 -15.11
C THR A 323 -0.56 5.42 -15.04
N GLN A 324 -1.56 4.54 -15.12
CA GLN A 324 -2.96 4.96 -14.97
C GLN A 324 -3.28 5.39 -13.53
N LEU A 325 -2.71 4.77 -12.48
CA LEU A 325 -2.83 5.24 -11.10
C LEU A 325 -2.25 6.67 -10.96
N THR A 326 -1.10 6.93 -11.57
CA THR A 326 -0.49 8.26 -11.57
C THR A 326 -1.41 9.29 -12.24
N ARG A 327 -2.01 8.96 -13.39
CA ARG A 327 -3.03 9.82 -14.05
C ARG A 327 -4.25 10.02 -13.15
N LEU A 328 -4.77 8.97 -12.51
CA LEU A 328 -5.89 9.07 -11.57
C LEU A 328 -5.54 10.01 -10.40
N MET A 329 -4.33 9.95 -9.86
CA MET A 329 -3.90 10.92 -8.84
C MET A 329 -3.88 12.33 -9.44
N ILE A 330 -3.14 12.57 -10.52
CA ILE A 330 -2.97 13.89 -11.15
C ILE A 330 -4.32 14.59 -11.40
N TYR A 331 -5.27 13.92 -12.05
CA TYR A 331 -6.53 14.53 -12.44
C TYR A 331 -7.58 14.58 -11.32
N ARG A 332 -7.38 13.87 -10.18
CA ARG A 332 -8.32 13.89 -9.05
C ARG A 332 -8.55 15.30 -8.51
N TYR A 333 -7.49 16.11 -8.39
CA TYR A 333 -7.57 17.42 -7.75
C TYR A 333 -8.53 18.36 -8.50
N ASP A 334 -8.32 18.56 -9.81
CA ASP A 334 -9.18 19.46 -10.60
C ASP A 334 -10.55 18.83 -10.96
N ALA A 335 -10.68 17.50 -11.07
CA ALA A 335 -11.96 16.86 -11.39
C ALA A 335 -13.07 17.06 -10.33
N PHE A 336 -12.69 17.30 -9.07
CA PHE A 336 -13.60 17.46 -7.92
C PHE A 336 -13.47 18.80 -7.17
N ARG A 337 -12.63 19.73 -7.67
CA ARG A 337 -12.34 21.02 -7.01
C ARG A 337 -13.58 21.87 -6.72
N SER A 338 -14.54 21.92 -7.64
CA SER A 338 -15.71 22.82 -7.53
C SER A 338 -16.66 22.53 -6.37
N GLN A 339 -16.60 21.32 -5.80
CA GLN A 339 -17.46 20.90 -4.69
C GLN A 339 -16.90 21.26 -3.31
N ASN A 340 -15.60 21.58 -3.22
CA ASN A 340 -14.91 21.91 -1.97
C ASN A 340 -14.92 23.42 -1.65
N ARG A 341 -15.64 24.24 -2.43
CA ARG A 341 -15.93 25.63 -2.06
C ARG A 341 -17.22 25.68 -1.24
N PRO A 342 -17.22 26.33 -0.06
CA PRO A 342 -18.48 26.76 0.53
C PRO A 342 -19.25 27.59 -0.49
N THR A 343 -20.51 27.26 -0.74
CA THR A 343 -21.41 28.18 -1.43
C THR A 343 -21.52 29.44 -0.59
N GLU A 344 -20.89 30.52 -1.03
CA GLU A 344 -21.04 31.85 -0.44
C GLU A 344 -22.47 32.35 -0.71
N THR A 345 -23.41 31.86 0.09
CA THR A 345 -24.74 32.46 0.26
C THR A 345 -24.59 33.76 1.05
N SER A 346 -24.03 34.78 0.40
CA SER A 346 -24.02 36.14 0.92
C SER A 346 -24.38 37.11 -0.21
N GLY A 347 -25.59 37.64 -0.14
CA GLY A 347 -26.14 38.48 -1.20
C GLY A 347 -25.46 39.84 -1.27
N ARG A 348 -24.55 40.01 -2.24
CA ARG A 348 -24.20 41.31 -2.81
C ARG A 348 -23.95 41.16 -4.31
N HIS A 349 -24.83 41.75 -5.12
CA HIS A 349 -24.59 41.94 -6.55
C HIS A 349 -23.35 42.83 -6.76
N PRO A 350 -22.32 42.36 -7.48
CA PRO A 350 -21.33 43.22 -8.09
C PRO A 350 -21.77 43.47 -9.54
N SER A 351 -22.28 44.66 -9.82
CA SER A 351 -22.48 45.11 -11.21
C SER A 351 -21.12 45.27 -11.90
N GLY A 352 -20.83 44.47 -12.93
CA GLY A 352 -19.60 44.57 -13.70
C GLY A 352 -19.33 43.38 -14.63
N ASP A 353 -19.32 43.62 -15.94
CA ASP A 353 -19.28 42.62 -17.03
C ASP A 353 -17.92 41.88 -17.23
N SER A 354 -17.20 41.54 -16.14
CA SER A 354 -15.89 40.88 -16.21
C SER A 354 -15.85 39.47 -15.62
N ALA A 355 -16.89 39.03 -14.88
CA ALA A 355 -16.89 37.73 -14.19
C ALA A 355 -17.06 36.50 -15.12
N GLY A 356 -17.66 36.66 -16.31
CA GLY A 356 -18.04 35.54 -17.17
C GLY A 356 -16.89 34.82 -17.90
N ARG A 357 -15.71 35.44 -18.04
CA ARG A 357 -14.62 34.90 -18.86
C ARG A 357 -13.75 33.87 -18.12
N ASN A 358 -13.53 34.07 -16.82
CA ASN A 358 -12.73 33.15 -16.00
C ASN A 358 -13.51 31.91 -15.52
N THR A 359 -14.83 32.02 -15.33
CA THR A 359 -15.68 30.88 -14.96
C THR A 359 -15.81 29.85 -16.08
N PHE A 360 -15.88 30.30 -17.35
CA PHE A 360 -15.95 29.41 -18.50
C PHE A 360 -14.68 28.54 -18.65
N GLY A 361 -13.50 29.16 -18.63
CA GLY A 361 -12.22 28.43 -18.73
C GLY A 361 -11.94 27.49 -17.55
N LEU A 362 -12.38 27.86 -16.33
CA LEU A 362 -12.32 26.96 -15.17
C LEU A 362 -13.19 25.73 -15.38
N LEU A 363 -14.45 25.91 -15.79
CA LEU A 363 -15.40 24.82 -16.01
C LEU A 363 -14.95 23.89 -17.17
N GLU A 364 -14.37 24.44 -18.23
CA GLU A 364 -13.77 23.67 -19.32
C GLU A 364 -12.60 22.81 -18.82
N THR A 365 -11.71 23.38 -18.00
CA THR A 365 -10.59 22.67 -17.37
C THR A 365 -11.05 21.55 -16.43
N GLU A 366 -12.05 21.79 -15.59
CA GLU A 366 -12.63 20.77 -14.69
C GLU A 366 -13.31 19.63 -15.47
N ASN A 367 -13.98 19.94 -16.59
CA ASN A 367 -14.60 18.94 -17.44
C ASN A 367 -13.57 18.07 -18.18
N GLU A 368 -12.44 18.65 -18.63
CA GLU A 368 -11.37 17.87 -19.26
C GLU A 368 -10.60 17.04 -18.22
N ALA A 369 -10.29 17.60 -17.04
CA ALA A 369 -9.71 16.82 -15.94
C ALA A 369 -10.59 15.62 -15.56
N ARG A 370 -11.91 15.82 -15.46
CA ARG A 370 -12.88 14.74 -15.22
C ARG A 370 -12.93 13.71 -16.37
N ARG A 371 -12.80 14.15 -17.62
CA ARG A 371 -12.69 13.26 -18.79
C ARG A 371 -11.44 12.39 -18.71
N GLN A 372 -10.28 12.99 -18.44
CA GLN A 372 -9.00 12.30 -18.29
C GLN A 372 -9.00 11.31 -17.12
N TYR A 373 -9.65 11.69 -16.00
CA TYR A 373 -9.86 10.82 -14.84
C TYR A 373 -10.70 9.58 -15.18
N TYR A 374 -11.81 9.75 -15.91
CA TYR A 374 -12.61 8.63 -16.39
C TYR A 374 -11.90 7.79 -17.47
N GLU A 375 -11.10 8.41 -18.34
CA GLU A 375 -10.32 7.67 -19.34
C GLU A 375 -9.26 6.78 -18.67
N ALA A 376 -8.56 7.27 -17.63
CA ALA A 376 -7.59 6.46 -16.90
C ALA A 376 -8.24 5.20 -16.26
N ALA A 377 -9.45 5.32 -15.72
CA ALA A 377 -10.22 4.17 -15.22
C ALA A 377 -10.69 3.22 -16.35
N ASP A 378 -11.10 3.76 -17.51
CA ASP A 378 -11.44 2.96 -18.69
C ASP A 378 -10.21 2.23 -19.27
N ARG A 379 -9.01 2.82 -19.19
CA ARG A 379 -7.74 2.18 -19.59
C ARG A 379 -7.36 1.01 -18.67
N ILE A 380 -7.60 1.13 -17.36
CA ILE A 380 -7.41 0.02 -16.39
C ILE A 380 -8.36 -1.13 -16.72
N LEU A 381 -9.64 -0.85 -17.01
CA LEU A 381 -10.57 -1.88 -17.50
C LEU A 381 -10.09 -2.50 -18.82
N GLY A 382 -9.53 -1.69 -19.73
CA GLY A 382 -9.01 -2.13 -21.03
C GLY A 382 -7.93 -3.20 -20.91
N ILE A 383 -6.96 -3.04 -20.00
CA ILE A 383 -5.90 -4.03 -19.77
C ILE A 383 -6.38 -5.26 -18.99
N VAL A 384 -7.31 -5.08 -18.04
CA VAL A 384 -7.97 -6.21 -17.33
C VAL A 384 -8.70 -7.12 -18.33
N ASN A 385 -9.51 -6.55 -19.22
CA ASN A 385 -10.23 -7.29 -20.27
C ASN A 385 -9.31 -7.94 -21.33
N ARG A 386 -8.07 -7.48 -21.44
CA ARG A 386 -7.06 -8.00 -22.37
C ARG A 386 -5.99 -8.84 -21.66
N SER A 387 -6.25 -9.27 -20.43
CA SER A 387 -5.38 -10.19 -19.69
C SER A 387 -6.07 -11.55 -19.53
N CYS A 388 -5.30 -12.63 -19.42
CA CYS A 388 -5.85 -13.96 -19.15
C CYS A 388 -6.56 -14.02 -17.78
N GLU A 389 -7.51 -14.94 -17.59
CA GLU A 389 -8.32 -14.99 -16.37
C GLU A 389 -7.52 -15.10 -15.06
N ASP A 390 -6.37 -15.77 -15.10
CA ASP A 390 -5.47 -15.99 -13.98
C ASP A 390 -4.41 -14.88 -13.79
N HIS A 391 -4.43 -13.80 -14.58
CA HIS A 391 -3.45 -12.71 -14.48
C HIS A 391 -3.29 -12.15 -13.05
N VAL A 392 -4.39 -12.15 -12.29
CA VAL A 392 -4.44 -11.72 -10.88
C VAL A 392 -3.43 -12.41 -9.98
N GLN A 393 -3.01 -13.64 -10.33
CA GLN A 393 -2.01 -14.43 -9.60
C GLN A 393 -0.57 -13.96 -9.88
N HIS A 394 -0.34 -13.23 -10.97
CA HIS A 394 0.98 -12.97 -11.53
C HIS A 394 1.40 -11.51 -11.49
N ILE A 395 0.45 -10.58 -11.32
CA ILE A 395 0.68 -9.14 -11.16
C ILE A 395 1.22 -8.77 -9.77
N ASN A 396 1.68 -7.54 -9.61
CA ASN A 396 2.07 -7.00 -8.31
C ASN A 396 0.86 -6.90 -7.36
N PRO A 397 0.88 -7.52 -6.16
CA PRO A 397 -0.28 -7.57 -5.27
C PRO A 397 -0.59 -6.27 -4.51
N PHE A 398 0.18 -5.20 -4.71
CA PHE A 398 -0.21 -3.85 -4.29
C PHE A 398 -1.15 -3.15 -5.31
N LEU A 399 -1.12 -3.56 -6.59
CA LEU A 399 -1.96 -2.98 -7.65
C LEU A 399 -3.47 -3.32 -7.62
N PRO A 400 -3.99 -4.35 -6.94
CA PRO A 400 -5.43 -4.51 -6.73
C PRO A 400 -6.10 -3.29 -6.09
N SER A 401 -5.37 -2.49 -5.30
CA SER A 401 -5.83 -1.18 -4.79
C SER A 401 -6.16 -0.17 -5.92
N THR A 402 -5.49 -0.29 -7.07
CA THR A 402 -5.75 0.51 -8.27
C THR A 402 -6.98 0.03 -9.04
N ILE A 403 -7.20 -1.29 -9.10
CA ILE A 403 -8.42 -1.89 -9.68
C ILE A 403 -9.63 -1.51 -8.83
N TRP A 404 -9.48 -1.54 -7.51
CA TRP A 404 -10.47 -1.02 -6.54
C TRP A 404 -10.79 0.45 -6.79
N LEU A 405 -9.77 1.30 -6.93
CA LEU A 405 -9.96 2.73 -7.20
C LEU A 405 -10.68 2.95 -8.54
N ALA A 406 -10.27 2.26 -9.61
CA ALA A 406 -10.96 2.32 -10.89
C ALA A 406 -12.43 1.89 -10.80
N SER A 407 -12.75 0.89 -9.95
CA SER A 407 -14.13 0.49 -9.66
C SER A 407 -14.92 1.65 -9.02
N ALA A 408 -14.36 2.30 -7.99
CA ALA A 408 -14.98 3.47 -7.35
C ALA A 408 -15.20 4.63 -8.35
N VAL A 409 -14.27 4.86 -9.29
CA VAL A 409 -14.41 5.87 -10.35
C VAL A 409 -15.62 5.58 -11.25
N GLN A 410 -15.86 4.31 -11.61
CA GLN A 410 -17.03 3.94 -12.41
C GLN A 410 -18.34 4.12 -11.61
N LEU A 411 -18.38 3.83 -10.30
CA LEU A 411 -19.55 4.14 -9.46
C LEU A 411 -19.87 5.65 -9.43
N VAL A 412 -18.86 6.49 -9.24
CA VAL A 412 -19.03 7.95 -9.28
C VAL A 412 -19.51 8.41 -10.66
N ARG A 413 -18.96 7.83 -11.74
CA ARG A 413 -19.40 8.11 -13.13
C ARG A 413 -20.86 7.67 -13.39
N LYS A 414 -21.32 6.55 -12.84
CA LYS A 414 -22.72 6.06 -12.91
C LYS A 414 -23.67 7.12 -12.36
N HIS A 415 -23.32 7.74 -11.23
CA HIS A 415 -24.14 8.79 -10.61
C HIS A 415 -24.26 10.06 -11.47
N PHE A 416 -23.16 10.52 -12.08
CA PHE A 416 -23.17 11.69 -12.96
C PHE A 416 -23.70 11.43 -14.39
N ALA A 417 -23.98 10.17 -14.77
CA ALA A 417 -24.51 9.83 -16.08
C ALA A 417 -26.01 10.19 -16.20
N ARG A 418 -26.33 11.07 -17.16
CA ARG A 418 -27.70 11.58 -17.42
C ARG A 418 -28.59 10.61 -18.21
N ALA A 419 -28.03 9.74 -19.03
CA ALA A 419 -28.77 8.83 -19.90
C ALA A 419 -28.72 7.39 -19.36
N GLN A 420 -29.86 6.68 -19.37
CA GLN A 420 -29.97 5.34 -18.79
C GLN A 420 -29.01 4.33 -19.45
N SER A 421 -28.94 4.30 -20.79
CA SER A 421 -28.00 3.42 -21.51
C SER A 421 -26.53 3.64 -21.15
N ASN A 422 -26.16 4.86 -20.74
CA ASN A 422 -24.82 5.18 -20.25
C ASN A 422 -24.63 4.71 -18.80
N ARG A 423 -25.67 4.78 -17.95
CA ARG A 423 -25.66 4.20 -16.60
C ARG A 423 -25.46 2.69 -16.65
N ASP A 424 -26.19 2.00 -17.53
CA ASP A 424 -26.11 0.53 -17.68
C ASP A 424 -24.72 0.09 -18.18
N LEU A 425 -24.17 0.80 -19.18
CA LEU A 425 -22.81 0.57 -19.66
C LEU A 425 -21.76 0.79 -18.56
N VAL A 426 -21.87 1.87 -17.79
CA VAL A 426 -20.92 2.16 -16.69
C VAL A 426 -21.07 1.16 -15.54
N LYS A 427 -22.28 0.67 -15.24
CA LYS A 427 -22.50 -0.43 -14.28
C LYS A 427 -21.82 -1.72 -14.74
N SER A 428 -21.97 -2.11 -16.01
CA SER A 428 -21.25 -3.26 -16.57
C SER A 428 -19.72 -3.12 -16.46
N ARG A 429 -19.17 -1.92 -16.69
CA ARG A 429 -17.74 -1.63 -16.49
C ARG A 429 -17.29 -1.78 -15.03
N PHE A 430 -18.11 -1.30 -14.09
CA PHE A 430 -17.88 -1.48 -12.67
C PHE A 430 -17.88 -2.96 -12.29
N ASP A 431 -18.88 -3.74 -12.74
CA ASP A 431 -19.03 -5.14 -12.35
C ASP A 431 -17.82 -5.99 -12.77
N VAL A 432 -17.25 -5.74 -13.96
CA VAL A 432 -16.01 -6.40 -14.40
C VAL A 432 -14.81 -6.07 -13.50
N LEU A 433 -14.60 -4.78 -13.18
CA LEU A 433 -13.50 -4.36 -12.30
C LEU A 433 -13.67 -4.89 -10.87
N TYR A 434 -14.90 -4.86 -10.34
CA TYR A 434 -15.23 -5.34 -9.00
C TYR A 434 -15.08 -6.87 -8.90
N LEU A 435 -15.53 -7.64 -9.90
CA LEU A 435 -15.31 -9.10 -9.94
C LEU A 435 -13.82 -9.45 -10.07
N THR A 436 -13.06 -8.69 -10.86
CA THR A 436 -11.59 -8.84 -10.95
C THR A 436 -10.93 -8.54 -9.60
N TYR A 437 -11.35 -7.47 -8.93
CA TYR A 437 -10.89 -7.13 -7.59
C TYR A 437 -11.23 -8.23 -6.57
N LYS A 438 -12.42 -8.85 -6.63
CA LYS A 438 -12.76 -10.00 -5.78
C LYS A 438 -11.89 -11.22 -6.03
N ARG A 439 -11.50 -11.51 -7.28
CA ARG A 439 -10.51 -12.55 -7.59
C ARG A 439 -9.15 -12.23 -6.96
N CYS A 440 -8.69 -10.98 -7.02
CA CYS A 440 -7.48 -10.55 -6.33
C CYS A 440 -7.59 -10.72 -4.80
N VAL A 441 -8.71 -10.32 -4.19
CA VAL A 441 -9.01 -10.49 -2.75
C VAL A 441 -8.92 -11.96 -2.35
N GLN A 442 -9.55 -12.86 -3.10
CA GLN A 442 -9.57 -14.30 -2.83
C GLN A 442 -8.18 -14.95 -2.92
N PHE A 443 -7.37 -14.60 -3.93
CA PHE A 443 -6.05 -15.20 -4.14
C PHE A 443 -4.99 -14.64 -3.17
N TRP A 444 -4.96 -13.32 -3.01
CA TRP A 444 -3.96 -12.63 -2.20
C TRP A 444 -4.34 -12.48 -0.72
N ASP A 445 -5.55 -12.87 -0.33
CA ASP A 445 -6.10 -12.70 1.03
C ASP A 445 -6.10 -11.23 1.47
N ILE A 446 -6.47 -10.34 0.54
CA ILE A 446 -6.55 -8.89 0.76
C ILE A 446 -7.74 -8.60 1.67
N GLN A 447 -7.58 -7.74 2.68
CA GLN A 447 -8.68 -7.46 3.60
C GLN A 447 -9.92 -6.89 2.88
N THR A 448 -11.08 -7.48 3.17
CA THR A 448 -12.40 -7.11 2.63
C THR A 448 -12.92 -5.72 3.06
N ALA A 449 -12.19 -4.93 3.85
CA ALA A 449 -12.61 -3.58 4.25
C ALA A 449 -12.83 -2.68 3.03
N LEU A 450 -11.89 -2.67 2.09
CA LEU A 450 -12.03 -1.97 0.81
C LEU A 450 -13.23 -2.50 0.00
N GLN A 451 -13.51 -3.80 0.03
CA GLN A 451 -14.68 -4.38 -0.65
C GLN A 451 -16.00 -3.85 -0.06
N LYS A 452 -16.13 -3.87 1.27
CA LYS A 452 -17.28 -3.31 1.99
C LYS A 452 -17.46 -1.82 1.73
N ASN A 453 -16.37 -1.06 1.64
CA ASN A 453 -16.44 0.37 1.31
C ASN A 453 -17.02 0.62 -0.09
N LEU A 454 -16.72 -0.22 -1.09
CA LEU A 454 -17.37 -0.12 -2.41
C LEU A 454 -18.86 -0.44 -2.37
N GLU A 455 -19.24 -1.48 -1.63
CA GLU A 455 -20.63 -1.91 -1.46
C GLU A 455 -21.45 -0.78 -0.79
N LEU A 456 -20.92 -0.17 0.28
CA LEU A 456 -21.51 0.99 0.95
C LEU A 456 -21.59 2.23 0.04
N ILE A 457 -20.58 2.50 -0.79
CA ILE A 457 -20.61 3.61 -1.76
C ILE A 457 -21.69 3.37 -2.82
N GLU A 458 -21.85 2.15 -3.34
CA GLU A 458 -22.90 1.82 -4.29
C GLU A 458 -24.31 1.98 -3.67
N GLU A 459 -24.53 1.47 -2.46
CA GLU A 459 -25.78 1.63 -1.72
C GLU A 459 -26.14 3.11 -1.47
N GLN A 460 -25.17 3.93 -1.05
CA GLN A 460 -25.39 5.36 -0.78
C GLN A 460 -25.70 6.16 -2.04
N LEU A 461 -25.07 5.85 -3.17
CA LEU A 461 -25.32 6.50 -4.46
C LEU A 461 -26.69 6.10 -5.04
N ASP A 462 -27.07 4.83 -4.95
CA ASP A 462 -28.36 4.35 -5.44
C ASP A 462 -29.54 4.83 -4.55
N ALA A 463 -29.34 4.98 -3.24
CA ALA A 463 -30.31 5.61 -2.36
C ALA A 463 -30.57 7.10 -2.71
N ARG A 464 -29.54 7.83 -3.16
CA ARG A 464 -29.67 9.23 -3.60
C ARG A 464 -30.38 9.37 -4.93
N ASN A 465 -30.05 8.52 -5.90
CA ASN A 465 -30.75 8.49 -7.18
C ASN A 465 -32.27 8.32 -6.99
N LYS A 466 -32.68 7.36 -6.14
CA LYS A 466 -34.10 7.17 -5.78
C LYS A 466 -34.72 8.41 -5.14
N LYS A 467 -34.01 9.11 -4.23
CA LYS A 467 -34.50 10.35 -3.60
C LYS A 467 -34.64 11.51 -4.59
N LEU A 468 -33.77 11.60 -5.59
CA LEU A 468 -33.86 12.60 -6.67
C LEU A 468 -35.02 12.31 -7.62
N GLU A 469 -35.22 11.04 -8.00
CA GLU A 469 -36.33 10.61 -8.86
C GLU A 469 -37.69 10.84 -8.19
N VAL A 470 -37.82 10.54 -6.88
CA VAL A 470 -39.03 10.85 -6.09
C VAL A 470 -39.29 12.36 -6.00
N ARG A 471 -38.25 13.21 -5.97
CA ARG A 471 -38.42 14.68 -5.93
C ARG A 471 -38.74 15.28 -7.30
N ALA A 472 -38.41 14.60 -8.39
CA ALA A 472 -38.71 15.02 -9.76
C ALA A 472 -40.16 14.74 -10.19
N CYS A 473 -40.86 13.84 -9.49
CA CYS A 473 -42.30 13.63 -9.61
C CYS A 473 -43.04 14.20 -8.39
N PRO A 474 -43.32 15.52 -8.31
CA PRO A 474 -44.34 16.01 -7.40
C PRO A 474 -45.67 15.40 -7.82
N THR A 475 -46.32 14.66 -6.91
CA THR A 475 -47.65 14.09 -7.12
C THR A 475 -48.63 15.18 -7.49
N SER A 476 -49.16 15.12 -8.70
CA SER A 476 -50.19 16.02 -9.23
C SER A 476 -51.55 15.74 -8.57
N HIS A 477 -51.67 16.09 -7.29
CA HIS A 477 -52.89 15.94 -6.47
C HIS A 477 -53.16 17.12 -5.52
N GLU A 478 -52.58 18.29 -5.80
CA GLU A 478 -52.94 19.57 -5.13
C GLU A 478 -53.20 20.67 -6.18
N ALA A 479 -54.22 20.45 -7.02
CA ALA A 479 -54.65 21.43 -8.02
C ALA A 479 -56.15 21.30 -8.38
N SER A 480 -57.03 21.10 -7.39
CA SER A 480 -58.45 21.38 -7.53
C SER A 480 -59.10 21.56 -6.16
N ASN A 481 -59.38 22.82 -5.80
CA ASN A 481 -60.47 23.27 -4.91
C ASN A 481 -60.33 24.78 -4.66
N GLN A 482 -60.86 25.60 -5.57
CA GLN A 482 -61.22 27.00 -5.34
C GLN A 482 -62.27 27.42 -6.37
N THR A 483 -63.17 28.35 -5.99
CA THR A 483 -64.49 28.67 -6.61
C THR A 483 -65.55 27.59 -6.36
N SER A 484 -66.82 27.89 -6.03
CA SER A 484 -67.55 29.18 -5.97
C SER A 484 -68.53 29.24 -4.77
N GLU A 485 -69.01 30.45 -4.46
CA GLU A 485 -69.83 30.83 -3.29
C GLU A 485 -71.34 30.50 -3.38
N ASP A 486 -71.99 30.51 -2.21
CA ASP A 486 -73.40 30.83 -1.85
C ASP A 486 -74.61 30.22 -2.60
N THR A 487 -75.54 29.62 -1.80
CA THR A 487 -76.95 30.08 -1.64
C THR A 487 -77.67 29.24 -0.54
N ASP A 488 -78.50 29.87 0.29
CA ASP A 488 -79.29 29.28 1.38
C ASP A 488 -80.38 28.24 0.98
N MET A 489 -80.76 27.34 1.92
CA MET A 489 -82.16 27.16 2.42
C MET A 489 -82.37 25.97 3.40
N ILE A 490 -82.42 26.30 4.69
CA ILE A 490 -83.29 25.82 5.80
C ILE A 490 -84.11 24.50 5.67
N ASN A 491 -83.84 23.53 6.57
CA ASN A 491 -84.78 22.89 7.56
C ASN A 491 -84.00 21.78 8.32
N GLN A 492 -83.80 21.83 9.66
CA GLN A 492 -84.75 21.51 10.76
C GLN A 492 -85.35 20.08 10.63
N SER A 493 -85.31 19.19 11.65
CA SER A 493 -85.17 19.35 13.13
C SER A 493 -84.43 18.13 13.74
N ALA A 494 -83.58 18.30 14.78
CA ALA A 494 -83.84 18.03 16.23
C ALA A 494 -83.98 16.53 16.62
N SER A 495 -83.59 16.00 17.78
CA SER A 495 -83.03 16.52 19.06
C SER A 495 -82.63 15.32 19.95
N ASP A 496 -81.77 15.34 20.98
CA ASP A 496 -80.68 16.21 21.46
C ASP A 496 -80.01 15.49 22.68
N GLN A 497 -78.79 15.88 23.11
CA GLN A 497 -78.40 16.16 24.52
C GLN A 497 -76.86 16.19 24.79
N ASP A 498 -76.41 17.34 25.30
CA ASP A 498 -75.43 17.63 26.38
C ASP A 498 -74.14 16.78 26.58
N GLY A 499 -72.95 17.37 26.83
CA GLY A 499 -72.60 18.79 26.90
C GLY A 499 -71.13 19.09 27.27
N HIS A 500 -70.70 20.32 26.96
CA HIS A 500 -69.56 21.14 27.47
C HIS A 500 -68.30 20.50 28.11
N ASN A 501 -67.11 20.70 27.51
CA ASN A 501 -66.08 21.74 27.81
C ASN A 501 -65.36 21.55 29.18
N VAL A 502 -64.02 21.67 29.31
CA VAL A 502 -63.17 22.85 29.05
C VAL A 502 -61.69 22.46 28.73
N GLU A 503 -60.98 23.39 28.08
CA GLU A 503 -59.52 23.61 27.91
C GLU A 503 -58.55 22.98 28.95
N ARG A 504 -57.22 22.88 28.76
CA ARG A 504 -56.25 23.69 27.98
C ARG A 504 -54.94 22.90 27.77
N GLY A 505 -54.19 23.16 26.69
CA GLY A 505 -52.92 22.46 26.43
C GLY A 505 -51.67 23.13 27.03
N LEU A 506 -50.50 22.48 26.90
CA LEU A 506 -49.29 23.01 26.23
C LEU A 506 -48.07 22.06 26.33
N ASN A 507 -47.48 21.76 25.16
CA ASN A 507 -46.04 21.66 24.82
C ASN A 507 -45.00 20.87 25.64
N PHE A 508 -44.19 20.08 24.88
CA PHE A 508 -42.76 19.74 25.06
C PHE A 508 -42.33 19.10 26.41
N ASP A 509 -41.52 18.04 26.45
CA ASP A 509 -40.22 17.97 25.77
C ASP A 509 -39.69 16.52 25.59
N ARG A 510 -38.51 16.39 24.97
CA ARG A 510 -37.88 15.14 24.52
C ARG A 510 -36.73 14.73 25.45
N THR A 511 -36.72 13.50 25.99
CA THR A 511 -35.49 12.90 26.55
C THR A 511 -35.54 11.37 26.64
N ALA A 512 -34.36 10.74 26.67
CA ALA A 512 -34.17 9.28 26.65
C ALA A 512 -33.72 8.71 28.00
N ARG A 513 -33.96 7.41 28.27
CA ARG A 513 -33.02 6.44 28.90
C ARG A 513 -33.67 5.09 29.25
N GLN A 514 -32.80 4.14 29.64
CA GLN A 514 -33.01 2.78 30.20
C GLN A 514 -33.12 1.68 29.12
N ALA A 515 -32.23 0.68 29.02
CA ALA A 515 -31.29 -0.03 29.91
C ALA A 515 -31.90 -1.20 30.73
N SER A 516 -31.39 -2.40 30.48
CA SER A 516 -31.53 -3.65 31.26
C SER A 516 -30.33 -4.53 30.84
N GLN A 517 -29.27 -4.69 31.63
CA GLN A 517 -29.13 -5.56 32.80
C GLN A 517 -29.44 -7.05 32.54
N TYR A 518 -28.38 -7.84 32.43
CA TYR A 518 -28.36 -9.25 32.82
C TYR A 518 -26.98 -9.63 33.36
N ILE A 519 -26.91 -10.55 34.32
CA ILE A 519 -25.73 -10.91 35.13
C ILE A 519 -25.25 -12.32 34.75
N PRO A 520 -23.94 -12.64 34.81
CA PRO A 520 -23.41 -13.92 34.35
C PRO A 520 -23.35 -15.00 35.46
N GLU A 521 -23.41 -16.27 35.05
CA GLU A 521 -23.04 -17.42 35.89
C GLU A 521 -21.81 -18.15 35.31
N THR A 522 -20.90 -18.54 36.19
CA THR A 522 -19.75 -19.40 35.91
C THR A 522 -19.91 -20.75 36.61
N PRO A 523 -19.26 -21.81 36.09
CA PRO A 523 -18.77 -22.86 36.99
C PRO A 523 -17.31 -23.28 36.71
N SER A 524 -16.48 -23.03 37.72
CA SER A 524 -15.52 -23.95 38.36
C SER A 524 -14.83 -25.09 37.57
N VAL A 525 -13.50 -25.06 37.63
CA VAL A 525 -12.56 -26.17 37.35
C VAL A 525 -12.50 -27.17 38.52
N PRO A 526 -12.16 -28.46 38.26
CA PRO A 526 -11.37 -29.25 39.21
C PRO A 526 -10.05 -29.79 38.62
N LEU A 527 -9.01 -29.86 39.46
CA LEU A 527 -7.66 -30.40 39.18
C LEU A 527 -7.54 -31.87 39.65
N THR A 528 -6.97 -32.75 38.82
CA THR A 528 -6.25 -34.01 39.16
C THR A 528 -5.37 -34.37 37.92
N SER A 529 -4.03 -34.38 37.92
CA SER A 529 -3.00 -35.18 38.63
C SER A 529 -2.65 -36.53 37.96
N SER A 530 -1.35 -36.74 37.65
CA SER A 530 -0.65 -38.01 37.27
C SER A 530 -1.10 -38.70 35.96
N THR A 531 -0.26 -39.33 35.12
CA THR A 531 1.20 -39.68 35.11
C THR A 531 1.65 -39.94 33.65
N PRO A 532 2.96 -40.09 33.32
CA PRO A 532 3.44 -40.09 31.93
C PRO A 532 3.29 -41.44 31.22
N ILE A 533 3.23 -41.41 29.88
CA ILE A 533 3.41 -42.60 29.03
C ILE A 533 4.76 -42.50 28.31
N ASP A 534 5.60 -43.47 28.63
CA ASP A 534 6.93 -43.73 28.08
C ASP A 534 6.79 -44.46 26.72
N VAL A 535 7.36 -43.90 25.65
CA VAL A 535 7.60 -44.63 24.39
C VAL A 535 9.03 -44.39 23.93
N ARG A 536 9.93 -45.07 24.63
CA ARG A 536 11.30 -45.35 24.24
C ARG A 536 11.37 -46.14 22.93
N LEU A 537 12.14 -45.62 21.97
CA LEU A 537 12.62 -46.38 20.80
C LEU A 537 14.07 -45.99 20.49
N ASP A 538 14.98 -46.50 21.33
CA ASP A 538 16.37 -46.73 20.92
C ASP A 538 16.39 -47.75 19.77
N ILE A 539 17.32 -47.61 18.82
CA ILE A 539 18.19 -48.72 18.35
C ILE A 539 19.33 -48.18 17.44
N THR A 540 20.53 -48.26 18.02
CA THR A 540 21.88 -48.43 17.42
C THR A 540 22.39 -47.51 16.30
N ALA A 541 23.44 -46.77 16.64
CA ALA A 541 24.48 -46.34 15.71
C ALA A 541 25.35 -47.51 15.22
N GLN A 542 26.02 -47.33 14.07
CA GLN A 542 27.25 -48.05 13.74
C GLN A 542 28.34 -47.09 13.28
N ASN A 543 29.52 -47.24 13.87
CA ASN A 543 30.70 -46.42 13.64
C ASN A 543 31.37 -46.76 12.30
N HIS A 544 32.03 -45.78 11.67
CA HIS A 544 33.36 -46.02 11.12
C HIS A 544 34.23 -44.77 11.26
N ALA A 545 35.38 -44.94 11.91
CA ALA A 545 36.43 -43.94 12.04
C ALA A 545 37.64 -44.32 11.16
N GLN A 546 38.69 -43.48 11.19
CA GLN A 546 39.97 -43.55 10.45
C GLN A 546 39.91 -42.93 9.04
N LYS A 547 40.92 -42.18 8.56
CA LYS A 547 42.28 -41.90 9.07
C LYS A 547 42.79 -40.55 8.51
N HIS A 548 43.44 -39.74 9.34
CA HIS A 548 44.50 -38.83 8.87
C HIS A 548 45.83 -39.61 8.78
N PRO A 549 46.76 -39.15 7.93
CA PRO A 549 48.18 -39.18 8.25
C PRO A 549 48.73 -37.75 8.39
N TYR A 550 49.49 -37.55 9.47
CA TYR A 550 50.38 -36.41 9.69
C TYR A 550 51.74 -36.66 9.00
N VAL A 551 52.56 -35.60 8.89
CA VAL A 551 54.04 -35.50 8.95
C VAL A 551 54.40 -34.24 8.14
N ALA A 552 54.58 -33.07 8.78
CA ALA A 552 55.81 -32.56 9.41
C ALA A 552 56.78 -31.91 8.39
N ASP A 553 57.65 -30.95 8.71
CA ASP A 553 58.05 -30.45 10.04
C ASP A 553 58.73 -29.06 9.98
N SER A 554 59.12 -28.54 11.15
CA SER A 554 60.07 -27.43 11.43
C SER A 554 59.43 -26.04 11.63
N LEU A 555 59.25 -25.59 12.89
CA LEU A 555 60.23 -24.90 13.77
C LEU A 555 60.60 -23.51 13.23
N ALA A 556 60.57 -22.38 13.94
CA ALA A 556 60.84 -21.99 15.34
C ALA A 556 61.31 -20.51 15.24
N MET A 557 61.34 -19.63 16.25
CA MET A 557 61.02 -19.69 17.68
C MET A 557 60.85 -18.25 18.20
N LEU A 558 60.13 -18.06 19.32
CA LEU A 558 60.31 -17.07 20.41
C LEU A 558 60.62 -15.59 20.07
N ASP A 559 60.26 -14.57 20.84
CA ASP A 559 59.42 -14.24 22.00
C ASP A 559 59.83 -12.79 22.33
N TYR A 560 58.98 -11.97 22.97
CA TYR A 560 59.36 -11.21 24.19
C TYR A 560 58.21 -10.30 24.68
N MET A 561 58.24 -10.08 25.99
CA MET A 561 57.21 -9.44 26.82
C MET A 561 57.13 -7.90 26.75
N THR A 562 55.91 -7.37 26.63
CA THR A 562 55.21 -6.32 27.45
C THR A 562 55.91 -4.98 27.87
N PRO A 563 55.14 -3.92 28.26
CA PRO A 563 55.44 -2.50 27.97
C PRO A 563 56.10 -1.73 29.14
N PRO A 564 56.27 -0.39 29.06
CA PRO A 564 55.31 0.49 29.79
C PRO A 564 55.13 1.98 29.36
N GLN A 565 54.00 2.57 29.79
CA GLN A 565 53.75 4.00 30.18
C GLN A 565 53.87 5.16 29.14
N LEU A 566 53.53 6.44 29.43
CA LEU A 566 52.33 7.12 29.98
C LEU A 566 52.63 8.65 30.12
N SER A 567 51.87 9.53 29.46
CA SER A 567 51.81 10.99 29.75
C SER A 567 50.53 11.57 29.10
N ARG A 568 49.48 11.95 29.81
CA ARG A 568 49.30 12.97 30.87
C ARG A 568 49.42 14.42 30.36
N ASN A 569 48.25 15.03 30.09
CA ASN A 569 47.92 16.40 30.47
C ASN A 569 46.41 16.49 30.74
N GLN A 570 46.05 16.79 31.99
CA GLN A 570 44.71 17.27 32.41
C GLN A 570 44.78 18.82 32.47
N VAL A 571 43.71 19.61 32.63
CA VAL A 571 43.01 20.01 33.89
C VAL A 571 42.20 21.29 33.48
N PRO A 572 40.99 21.65 33.99
CA PRO A 572 39.80 20.86 34.39
C PRO A 572 38.43 21.57 34.11
N GLU A 573 37.35 21.04 34.70
CA GLU A 573 36.12 21.73 35.21
C GLU A 573 35.17 22.51 34.24
N GLU A 574 33.85 22.59 34.46
CA GLU A 574 33.06 22.29 35.67
C GLU A 574 31.65 21.71 35.37
N TYR A 575 31.06 21.13 36.42
CA TYR A 575 29.78 20.43 36.54
C TYR A 575 28.51 21.11 35.97
N MET A 576 27.53 20.29 35.55
CA MET A 576 26.23 20.20 36.26
C MET A 576 25.38 19.01 35.78
N VAL A 577 25.04 18.11 36.72
CA VAL A 577 24.06 17.01 36.57
C VAL A 577 23.06 17.13 37.72
N PRO A 578 21.74 17.03 37.47
CA PRO A 578 20.76 16.66 38.50
C PRO A 578 20.46 15.14 38.48
N PRO A 579 20.21 14.49 39.63
CA PRO A 579 20.35 13.04 39.76
C PRO A 579 19.04 12.22 39.72
N ASN A 580 19.24 10.91 39.52
CA ASN A 580 18.34 9.76 39.60
C ASN A 580 17.21 9.82 40.67
N SER A 581 16.09 9.15 40.39
CA SER A 581 15.75 7.92 41.13
C SER A 581 14.71 7.02 40.43
N HIS A 582 15.16 5.83 40.06
CA HIS A 582 14.48 4.53 39.93
C HIS A 582 12.94 4.44 40.11
N PHE A 583 12.30 3.69 39.20
CA PHE A 583 11.75 2.39 39.59
C PHE A 583 11.77 1.40 38.41
N LEU A 584 12.13 0.14 38.69
CA LEU A 584 12.13 -0.98 37.74
C LEU A 584 10.78 -1.72 37.75
N ASP A 585 10.60 -2.57 36.75
CA ASP A 585 9.62 -3.67 36.66
C ASP A 585 8.12 -3.32 36.70
N THR A 586 7.48 -3.41 35.53
CA THR A 586 6.38 -4.37 35.27
C THR A 586 6.14 -4.45 33.75
N ILE A 587 6.69 -5.47 33.08
CA ILE A 587 6.27 -5.86 31.72
C ILE A 587 5.42 -7.11 31.85
N TYR A 588 4.09 -6.96 31.92
CA TYR A 588 3.12 -7.97 31.48
C TYR A 588 1.73 -7.34 31.30
N GLN A 589 1.02 -7.79 30.26
CA GLN A 589 -0.41 -7.59 29.98
C GLN A 589 -0.96 -6.15 29.98
N LEU A 590 -1.11 -5.60 28.77
CA LEU A 590 -2.35 -4.91 28.42
C LEU A 590 -2.80 -5.26 26.99
N ASP A 591 -3.31 -6.48 26.86
CA ASP A 591 -4.05 -6.90 25.67
C ASP A 591 -5.50 -6.42 25.82
N GLN A 592 -5.74 -5.15 25.47
CA GLN A 592 -7.09 -4.61 25.33
C GLN A 592 -7.24 -3.89 23.99
N ALA A 593 -8.35 -4.19 23.31
CA ALA A 593 -8.64 -3.73 21.98
C ALA A 593 -8.84 -2.21 21.94
N LEU A 594 -7.80 -1.49 21.55
CA LEU A 594 -7.94 -0.18 20.93
C LEU A 594 -8.46 -0.40 19.51
N ASP A 595 -9.76 -0.18 19.32
CA ASP A 595 -10.38 -0.06 18.01
C ASP A 595 -9.79 1.15 17.28
N TRP A 596 -8.73 0.89 16.52
CA TRP A 596 -8.16 1.87 15.60
C TRP A 596 -9.20 2.20 14.53
N PRO A 597 -9.36 3.49 14.16
CA PRO A 597 -10.41 3.91 13.25
C PRO A 597 -10.37 3.10 11.96
N THR A 598 -11.56 2.72 11.52
CA THR A 598 -11.84 1.98 10.29
C THR A 598 -11.09 2.61 9.11
N PHE A 599 -10.77 1.81 8.09
CA PHE A 599 -10.14 2.28 6.86
C PHE A 599 -11.09 3.18 6.04
N ASP A 600 -11.30 4.40 6.52
CA ASP A 600 -11.92 5.47 5.76
C ASP A 600 -10.84 6.16 4.94
N PHE A 601 -11.12 6.30 3.64
CA PHE A 601 -10.56 7.38 2.81
C PHE A 601 -11.63 8.49 2.70
N PRO A 602 -11.70 9.47 3.62
CA PRO A 602 -12.54 10.66 3.46
C PRO A 602 -11.71 11.85 2.91
N GLY A 603 -12.39 12.88 2.41
CA GLY A 603 -11.79 14.02 1.69
C GLY A 603 -12.00 13.94 0.17
N GLY A 604 -13.24 13.68 -0.24
CA GLY A 604 -13.59 13.50 -1.65
C GLY A 604 -14.97 12.88 -1.83
N ILE A 605 -15.10 11.57 -1.64
CA ILE A 605 -16.37 10.85 -1.88
C ILE A 605 -17.43 11.17 -0.81
N TYR A 606 -17.05 11.40 0.44
CA TYR A 606 -18.01 11.80 1.48
C TYR A 606 -18.41 13.29 1.40
N ASP A 607 -17.53 14.16 0.89
CA ASP A 607 -17.84 15.58 0.65
C ASP A 607 -18.74 15.74 -0.59
N LEU A 608 -18.50 14.94 -1.64
CA LEU A 608 -19.41 14.66 -2.76
C LEU A 608 -20.84 14.28 -2.31
N LEU A 609 -20.96 13.70 -1.12
CA LEU A 609 -22.22 13.26 -0.52
C LEU A 609 -22.76 14.27 0.53
N SER A 610 -22.08 15.38 0.80
CA SER A 610 -22.51 16.35 1.81
C SER A 610 -23.15 17.63 1.24
N GLY A 611 -23.19 17.76 -0.10
CA GLY A 611 -23.94 18.78 -0.85
C GLY A 611 -25.29 18.31 -1.37
#